data_AF-A0A847APT5-F1
#
_entry.id   AF-A0A847APT5-F1
#
_cell.length_a   1.000
_cell.length_b   1.000
_cell.length_c   1.000
_cell.angle_alpha   90.00
_cell.angle_beta   90.00
_cell.angle_gamma   90.00
#
_symmetry.space_group_name_H-M   'P 1'
#
loop_
_entity.id
_entity.type
_entity.pdbx_description
1 polymer ?
#
loop_
_entity_poly.entity_id
_entity_poly.type
_entity_poly.pdbx_seq_one_letter_code
_entity_poly.pdbx_strand_id
1 'polypeptide(L)'
;MKQFFKFLLLILFALLAGCRGEPGYPGIDGKDGQDGKDGDSFIGLVFNGSGDFTSENEYTLYFQFPGNITVYDSDVVLVYILWEQMTNNYGDPIDIWRLLPQTVVLDEGVLQYNYDYTYADVQIFLEGTIDLETLLPGEALNQYFRIVILPAAFISNNNLNVADYNMLVKSLEMKNIKLY
;
A
#
# COMPACT_ATOMS: atom_id res chain seq x y z
N MET A 1 -36.81 -86.66 -29.86
CA MET A 1 -35.55 -85.98 -29.45
C MET A 1 -35.28 -84.64 -30.15
N LYS A 2 -35.54 -84.46 -31.46
CA LYS A 2 -35.24 -83.19 -32.17
C LYS A 2 -36.06 -81.95 -31.71
N GLN A 3 -37.30 -82.11 -31.24
CA GLN A 3 -38.14 -80.99 -30.77
C GLN A 3 -37.76 -80.53 -29.35
N PHE A 4 -37.30 -81.45 -28.49
CA PHE A 4 -36.87 -81.14 -27.13
C PHE A 4 -35.53 -80.39 -27.12
N PHE A 5 -34.63 -80.74 -28.05
CA PHE A 5 -33.36 -80.04 -28.25
C PHE A 5 -33.54 -78.59 -28.73
N LYS A 6 -34.57 -78.32 -29.54
CA LYS A 6 -34.91 -76.95 -29.98
C LYS A 6 -35.42 -76.09 -28.83
N PHE A 7 -36.21 -76.66 -27.92
CA PHE A 7 -36.73 -75.95 -26.75
C PHE A 7 -35.62 -75.64 -25.74
N LEU A 8 -34.68 -76.59 -25.54
CA LEU A 8 -33.49 -76.39 -24.72
C LEU A 8 -32.55 -75.32 -25.29
N LEU A 9 -32.38 -75.27 -26.61
CA LEU A 9 -31.55 -74.26 -27.29
C LEU A 9 -32.17 -72.85 -27.20
N LEU A 10 -33.51 -72.74 -27.21
CA LEU A 10 -34.22 -71.46 -27.09
C LEU A 10 -34.11 -70.86 -25.68
N ILE A 11 -34.18 -71.71 -24.64
CA ILE A 11 -34.02 -71.30 -23.23
C ILE A 11 -32.57 -70.87 -22.94
N LEU A 12 -31.57 -71.55 -23.52
CA LEU A 12 -30.16 -71.20 -23.36
C LEU A 12 -29.83 -69.82 -23.97
N PHE A 13 -30.49 -69.45 -25.07
CA PHE A 13 -30.30 -68.14 -25.71
C PHE A 13 -30.95 -66.98 -24.92
N ALA A 14 -32.06 -67.25 -24.21
CA ALA A 14 -32.73 -66.27 -23.37
C ALA A 14 -31.96 -65.92 -22.08
N LEU A 15 -31.12 -66.84 -21.58
CA LEU A 15 -30.30 -66.62 -20.38
C LEU A 15 -29.03 -65.80 -20.63
N LEU A 16 -28.60 -65.65 -21.90
CA LEU A 16 -27.44 -64.83 -22.28
C LEU A 16 -27.82 -63.36 -22.55
N ALA A 17 -29.10 -62.99 -22.47
CA ALA A 17 -29.61 -61.63 -22.64
C ALA A 17 -29.67 -60.83 -21.32
N GLY A 18 -28.94 -61.24 -20.29
CA GLY A 18 -28.89 -60.59 -18.98
C GLY A 18 -28.08 -59.29 -18.99
N CYS A 19 -28.79 -58.17 -18.85
CA CYS A 19 -28.38 -56.82 -18.43
C CYS A 19 -26.92 -56.40 -18.66
N ARG A 20 -26.69 -55.61 -19.72
CA ARG A 20 -25.71 -54.52 -19.61
C ARG A 20 -26.30 -53.50 -18.64
N GLY A 21 -25.78 -53.44 -17.42
CA GLY A 21 -26.13 -52.37 -16.48
C GLY A 21 -25.85 -51.02 -17.14
N GLU A 22 -26.74 -50.06 -16.96
CA GLU A 22 -26.51 -48.70 -17.44
C GLU A 22 -25.16 -48.21 -16.87
N PRO A 23 -24.33 -47.52 -17.68
CA PRO A 23 -23.12 -46.90 -17.18
C PRO A 23 -23.46 -46.05 -15.95
N GLY A 24 -22.75 -46.25 -14.84
CA GLY A 24 -22.98 -45.46 -13.63
C GLY A 24 -22.91 -43.97 -13.94
N TYR A 25 -23.74 -43.18 -13.26
CA TYR A 25 -23.72 -41.73 -13.42
C TYR A 25 -22.28 -41.19 -13.23
N PRO A 26 -21.85 -40.22 -14.05
CA PRO A 26 -20.59 -39.52 -13.81
C PRO A 26 -20.54 -39.02 -12.36
N GLY A 27 -19.37 -39.16 -11.71
CA GLY A 27 -19.16 -38.60 -10.39
C GLY A 27 -19.43 -37.09 -10.41
N ILE A 28 -20.04 -36.57 -9.33
CA ILE A 28 -20.22 -35.13 -9.19
C ILE A 28 -18.83 -34.52 -8.98
N ASP A 29 -18.45 -33.57 -9.83
CA ASP A 29 -17.21 -32.82 -9.65
C ASP A 29 -17.19 -32.16 -8.26
N GLY A 30 -16.05 -32.24 -7.59
CA GLY A 30 -15.86 -31.56 -6.31
C GLY A 30 -16.12 -30.07 -6.48
N LYS A 31 -16.81 -29.45 -5.53
CA LYS A 31 -16.94 -27.99 -5.53
C LYS A 31 -15.54 -27.41 -5.40
N ASP A 32 -15.21 -26.48 -6.28
CA ASP A 32 -14.01 -25.66 -6.13
C ASP A 32 -14.02 -25.01 -4.74
N GLY A 33 -12.84 -24.91 -4.14
CA GLY A 33 -12.66 -24.16 -2.90
C GLY A 33 -13.10 -22.71 -3.12
N GLN A 34 -13.60 -22.05 -2.08
CA GLN A 34 -13.77 -20.61 -2.16
C GLN A 34 -12.39 -19.99 -2.37
N ASP A 35 -12.27 -19.13 -3.38
CA ASP A 35 -11.11 -18.27 -3.52
C ASP A 35 -10.89 -17.55 -2.19
N GLY A 36 -9.63 -17.53 -1.73
CA GLY A 36 -9.26 -16.71 -0.58
C GLY A 36 -9.62 -15.25 -0.87
N LYS A 37 -10.00 -14.49 0.15
CA LYS A 37 -10.13 -13.04 -0.01
C LYS A 37 -8.80 -12.51 -0.53
N ASP A 38 -8.84 -11.80 -1.66
CA ASP A 38 -7.71 -11.00 -2.10
C ASP A 38 -7.27 -10.13 -0.92
N GLY A 39 -6.00 -10.25 -0.52
CA GLY A 39 -5.45 -9.41 0.53
C GLY A 39 -5.62 -7.95 0.13
N ASP A 40 -6.12 -7.13 1.06
CA ASP A 40 -6.47 -5.73 0.83
C ASP A 40 -5.46 -5.06 -0.10
N SER A 41 -5.98 -4.59 -1.23
CA SER A 41 -5.16 -3.95 -2.26
C SER A 41 -4.40 -2.79 -1.62
N PHE A 42 -3.10 -2.78 -1.87
CA PHE A 42 -2.13 -1.82 -1.34
C PHE A 42 -2.63 -0.38 -1.53
N ILE A 43 -2.94 0.30 -0.42
CA ILE A 43 -3.06 1.76 -0.38
C ILE A 43 -1.99 2.21 0.60
N GLY A 44 -0.81 2.60 0.08
CA GLY A 44 0.04 3.50 0.84
C GLY A 44 -0.76 4.77 1.08
N LEU A 45 -1.01 5.10 2.34
CA LEU A 45 -1.90 6.22 2.68
C LEU A 45 -1.05 7.48 2.66
N VAL A 46 -1.35 8.33 1.69
CA VAL A 46 -0.69 9.61 1.49
C VAL A 46 -1.66 10.71 1.82
N PHE A 47 -1.26 11.63 2.69
CA PHE A 47 -1.99 12.87 2.89
C PHE A 47 -1.02 14.04 2.94
N ASN A 48 -1.51 15.20 2.53
CA ASN A 48 -0.72 16.43 2.48
C ASN A 48 -1.13 17.34 3.63
N GLY A 49 -0.14 17.99 4.22
CA GLY A 49 -0.31 19.01 5.24
C GLY A 49 0.36 20.30 4.81
N SER A 50 -0.11 21.44 5.30
CA SER A 50 0.63 22.70 5.17
C SER A 50 0.47 23.53 6.43
N GLY A 51 1.46 24.39 6.69
CA GLY A 51 1.43 25.26 7.86
C GLY A 51 2.56 26.27 7.89
N ASP A 52 2.44 27.17 8.85
CA ASP A 52 3.42 28.20 9.15
C ASP A 52 4.11 27.86 10.47
N PHE A 53 5.43 27.83 10.51
CA PHE A 53 6.21 27.75 11.73
C PHE A 53 6.29 29.15 12.35
N THR A 54 5.71 29.34 13.52
CA THR A 54 5.66 30.64 14.19
C THR A 54 6.00 30.49 15.67
N SER A 55 6.29 31.60 16.34
CA SER A 55 6.49 31.59 17.79
C SER A 55 5.23 31.17 18.56
N GLU A 56 4.03 31.31 17.97
CA GLU A 56 2.76 30.91 18.59
C GLU A 56 2.61 29.38 18.67
N ASN A 57 3.14 28.65 17.69
CA ASN A 57 3.13 27.18 17.69
C ASN A 57 4.47 26.57 18.10
N GLU A 58 5.36 27.38 18.70
CA GLU A 58 6.69 26.93 19.11
C GLU A 58 7.45 26.24 17.95
N TYR A 59 7.29 26.79 16.74
CA TYR A 59 7.87 26.28 15.50
C TYR A 59 7.58 24.80 15.25
N THR A 60 6.35 24.39 15.58
CA THR A 60 5.92 23.01 15.50
C THR A 60 4.52 22.88 14.88
N LEU A 61 4.38 21.96 13.93
CA LEU A 61 3.14 21.63 13.23
C LEU A 61 2.70 20.21 13.59
N TYR A 62 1.41 20.06 13.87
CA TYR A 62 0.81 18.80 14.28
C TYR A 62 -0.21 18.32 13.24
N PHE A 63 -0.06 17.07 12.80
CA PHE A 63 -0.92 16.43 11.82
C PHE A 63 -1.47 15.11 12.35
N GLN A 64 -2.74 15.11 12.74
CA GLN A 64 -3.42 13.90 13.18
C GLN A 64 -3.78 13.01 11.99
N PHE A 65 -3.60 11.70 12.13
CA PHE A 65 -4.05 10.77 11.10
C PHE A 65 -5.58 10.75 10.97
N PRO A 66 -6.12 10.68 9.74
CA PRO A 66 -7.55 10.57 9.52
C PRO A 66 -8.14 9.33 10.23
N GLY A 67 -9.26 9.50 10.95
CA GLY A 67 -9.87 8.42 11.74
C GLY A 67 -10.44 7.25 10.94
N ASN A 68 -10.49 7.35 9.61
CA ASN A 68 -10.83 6.24 8.70
C ASN A 68 -9.64 5.33 8.38
N ILE A 69 -8.47 5.64 8.92
CA ILE A 69 -7.23 4.90 8.75
C ILE A 69 -6.84 4.30 10.11
N THR A 70 -6.44 3.03 10.12
CA THR A 70 -5.80 2.40 11.27
C THR A 70 -4.31 2.33 11.03
N VAL A 71 -3.54 3.15 11.74
CA VAL A 71 -2.08 3.09 11.76
C VAL A 71 -1.66 2.28 12.98
N TYR A 72 -0.68 1.40 12.79
CA TYR A 72 -0.11 0.57 13.85
C TYR A 72 1.28 1.05 14.23
N ASP A 73 1.74 0.76 15.45
CA ASP A 73 3.11 1.04 15.90
C ASP A 73 4.19 0.40 15.03
N SER A 74 3.85 -0.67 14.31
CA SER A 74 4.75 -1.34 13.39
C SER A 74 4.93 -0.60 12.06
N ASP A 75 3.99 0.28 11.72
CA ASP A 75 3.97 0.97 10.43
C ASP A 75 5.05 2.05 10.38
N VAL A 76 5.59 2.27 9.18
CA VAL A 76 6.62 3.27 8.95
C VAL A 76 5.97 4.53 8.40
N VAL A 77 6.24 5.67 9.03
CA VAL A 77 5.80 6.98 8.53
C VAL A 77 6.98 7.71 7.92
N LEU A 78 6.79 8.23 6.70
CA LEU A 78 7.77 9.05 5.99
C LEU A 78 7.18 10.43 5.71
N VAL A 79 7.94 11.47 6.03
CA VAL A 79 7.52 12.86 5.81
C VAL A 79 8.43 13.51 4.79
N TYR A 80 7.83 14.08 3.75
CA TYR A 80 8.53 14.87 2.73
C TYR A 80 8.11 16.34 2.84
N ILE A 81 9.05 17.24 2.63
CA ILE A 81 8.80 18.68 2.47
C ILE A 81 8.85 19.05 0.98
N LEU A 82 7.92 19.90 0.55
CA LEU A 82 7.99 20.53 -0.77
C LEU A 82 9.14 21.54 -0.74
N TRP A 83 10.19 21.23 -1.48
CA TRP A 83 11.42 22.03 -1.45
C TRP A 83 11.43 23.12 -2.51
N GLU A 84 10.94 22.79 -3.70
CA GLU A 84 11.00 23.67 -4.87
C GLU A 84 9.90 23.29 -5.86
N GLN A 85 9.53 24.22 -6.72
CA GLN A 85 8.69 23.96 -7.88
C GLN A 85 9.41 24.40 -9.15
N MET A 86 9.53 23.50 -10.11
CA MET A 86 10.09 23.80 -11.43
C MET A 86 8.98 23.80 -12.49
N THR A 87 9.19 24.47 -13.61
CA THR A 87 8.24 24.42 -14.73
C THR A 87 8.66 23.36 -15.74
N ASN A 88 7.72 22.53 -16.17
CA ASN A 88 7.94 21.54 -17.23
C ASN A 88 7.99 22.21 -18.62
N ASN A 89 8.28 21.42 -19.67
CA ASN A 89 8.32 21.93 -21.05
C ASN A 89 6.96 22.41 -21.59
N TYR A 90 5.86 22.13 -20.88
CA TYR A 90 4.49 22.50 -21.24
C TYR A 90 3.96 23.70 -20.43
N GLY A 91 4.73 24.23 -19.48
CA GLY A 91 4.34 25.34 -18.62
C GLY A 91 3.69 24.93 -17.28
N ASP A 92 3.56 23.64 -16.98
CA ASP A 92 2.98 23.17 -15.72
C ASP A 92 4.02 23.11 -14.60
N PRO A 93 3.63 23.38 -13.34
CA PRO A 93 4.52 23.20 -12.19
C PRO A 93 4.78 21.71 -11.93
N ILE A 94 6.02 21.39 -11.58
CA ILE A 94 6.48 20.11 -11.06
C ILE A 94 7.04 20.36 -9.67
N ASP A 95 6.44 19.71 -8.68
CA ASP A 95 6.86 19.75 -7.29
C ASP A 95 8.10 18.88 -7.05
N ILE A 96 9.10 19.44 -6.38
CA ILE A 96 10.32 18.76 -5.95
C ILE A 96 10.24 18.52 -4.44
N TRP A 97 10.22 17.25 -4.05
CA TRP A 97 10.05 16.83 -2.66
C TRP A 97 11.37 16.32 -2.09
N ARG A 98 11.66 16.62 -0.81
CA ARG A 98 12.79 16.06 -0.07
C ARG A 98 12.31 15.35 1.18
N LEU A 99 12.87 14.18 1.45
CA LEU A 99 12.57 13.39 2.65
C LEU A 99 13.18 14.08 3.89
N LEU A 100 12.42 14.21 4.98
CA LEU A 100 12.94 14.72 6.25
C LEU A 100 13.77 13.65 6.99
N PRO A 101 14.78 14.06 7.79
CA PRO A 101 15.14 15.44 8.12
C PRO A 101 15.88 16.17 6.97
N GLN A 102 15.80 17.49 6.95
CA GLN A 102 16.54 18.36 6.04
C GLN A 102 17.28 19.44 6.82
N THR A 103 18.57 19.64 6.49
CA THR A 103 19.42 20.64 7.13
C THR A 103 19.79 21.74 6.14
N VAL A 104 19.58 22.98 6.53
CA VAL A 104 19.98 24.19 5.80
C VAL A 104 21.07 24.91 6.58
N VAL A 105 22.17 25.19 5.90
CA VAL A 105 23.26 26.01 6.45
C VAL A 105 23.03 27.44 5.99
N LEU A 106 22.76 28.31 6.94
CA LEU A 106 22.55 29.74 6.76
C LEU A 106 23.76 30.50 7.32
N ASP A 107 23.86 31.80 7.02
CA ASP A 107 24.98 32.62 7.51
C ASP A 107 24.88 32.82 9.04
N GLU A 108 23.66 32.79 9.58
CA GLU A 108 23.33 32.99 10.99
C GLU A 108 23.43 31.70 11.83
N GLY A 109 23.46 30.52 11.18
CA GLY A 109 23.49 29.24 11.87
C GLY A 109 22.96 28.08 11.02
N VAL A 110 22.63 26.98 11.70
CA VAL A 110 22.02 25.81 11.06
C VAL A 110 20.55 25.77 11.41
N LEU A 111 19.70 25.59 10.40
CA LEU A 111 18.28 25.29 10.50
C LEU A 111 18.03 23.84 10.10
N GLN A 112 17.23 23.11 10.85
CA GLN A 112 16.85 21.75 10.56
C GLN A 112 15.32 21.59 10.62
N TYR A 113 14.77 21.01 9.56
CA TYR A 113 13.40 20.52 9.52
C TYR A 113 13.42 19.06 9.93
N ASN A 114 12.72 18.72 11.01
CA ASN A 114 12.68 17.37 11.55
C ASN A 114 11.26 16.95 11.90
N TYR A 115 11.06 15.67 12.20
CA TYR A 115 9.76 15.16 12.60
C TYR A 115 9.89 13.96 13.52
N ASP A 116 8.84 13.73 14.30
CA ASP A 116 8.55 12.47 14.93
C ASP A 116 7.10 12.05 14.61
N TYR A 117 6.75 10.83 14.97
CA TYR A 117 5.41 10.32 14.77
C TYR A 117 5.05 9.26 15.80
N THR A 118 3.75 9.09 16.00
CA THR A 118 3.14 8.00 16.75
C THR A 118 2.21 7.20 15.83
N TYR A 119 1.45 6.25 16.38
CA TYR A 119 0.34 5.64 15.65
C TYR A 119 -0.86 6.59 15.45
N ALA A 120 -0.87 7.76 16.07
CA ALA A 120 -2.00 8.68 16.04
C ALA A 120 -1.73 9.94 15.19
N ASP A 121 -0.48 10.36 15.09
CA ASP A 121 -0.12 11.67 14.55
C ASP A 121 1.35 11.76 14.10
N VAL A 122 1.65 12.87 13.42
CA VAL A 122 2.98 13.33 13.06
C VAL A 122 3.18 14.74 13.60
N GLN A 123 4.31 14.97 14.25
CA GLN A 123 4.77 16.29 14.65
C GLN A 123 5.99 16.68 13.79
N ILE A 124 5.91 17.82 13.11
CA ILE A 124 7.01 18.36 12.30
C ILE A 124 7.47 19.64 12.96
N PHE A 125 8.77 19.80 13.18
CA PHE A 125 9.31 20.92 13.95
C PHE A 125 10.62 21.44 13.37
N LEU A 126 10.90 22.71 13.69
CA LEU A 126 12.19 23.34 13.40
C LEU A 126 13.10 23.26 14.62
N GLU A 127 14.35 22.88 14.39
CA GLU A 127 15.40 22.91 15.41
C GLU A 127 16.71 23.39 14.78
N GLY A 128 17.67 23.80 15.61
CA GLY A 128 18.95 24.28 15.09
C GLY A 128 19.70 25.20 16.04
N THR A 129 20.72 25.86 15.50
CA THR A 129 21.55 26.83 16.23
C THR A 129 21.17 28.28 15.92
N ILE A 130 20.34 28.50 14.90
CA ILE A 130 19.82 29.82 14.52
C ILE A 130 18.71 30.26 15.49
N ASP A 131 18.55 31.56 15.67
CA ASP A 131 17.39 32.14 16.35
C ASP A 131 16.14 32.01 15.45
N LEU A 132 15.19 31.15 15.83
CA LEU A 132 14.00 30.88 15.03
C LEU A 132 13.08 32.12 14.87
N GLU A 133 13.21 33.13 15.72
CA GLU A 133 12.50 34.42 15.56
C GLU A 133 13.00 35.23 14.36
N THR A 134 14.18 34.88 13.82
CA THR A 134 14.82 35.58 12.71
C THR A 134 14.58 34.94 11.35
N LEU A 135 13.81 33.84 11.29
CA LEU A 135 13.55 33.11 10.04
C LEU A 135 12.87 33.98 8.99
N LEU A 136 13.31 33.82 7.75
CA LEU A 136 12.70 34.47 6.61
C LEU A 136 11.36 33.78 6.27
N PRO A 137 10.42 34.51 5.62
CA PRO A 137 9.15 33.94 5.19
C PRO A 137 9.27 32.64 4.39
N GLY A 138 10.30 32.49 3.56
CA GLY A 138 10.53 31.28 2.77
C GLY A 138 10.95 30.05 3.58
N GLU A 139 11.47 30.26 4.79
CA GLU A 139 11.96 29.19 5.67
C GLU A 139 10.86 28.70 6.61
N ALA A 140 9.96 29.60 7.02
CA ALA A 140 8.98 29.34 8.06
C ALA A 140 7.53 29.29 7.58
N LEU A 141 7.16 30.06 6.54
CA LEU A 141 5.76 30.25 6.15
C LEU A 141 5.39 29.43 4.91
N ASN A 142 4.12 29.04 4.81
CA ASN A 142 3.52 28.26 3.73
C ASN A 142 4.32 27.00 3.38
N GLN A 143 4.77 26.27 4.40
CA GLN A 143 5.51 25.02 4.22
C GLN A 143 4.52 23.90 3.90
N TYR A 144 4.82 23.10 2.89
CA TYR A 144 3.97 21.98 2.46
C TYR A 144 4.66 20.64 2.72
N PHE A 145 3.89 19.70 3.23
CA PHE A 145 4.35 18.38 3.61
C PHE A 145 3.52 17.30 2.96
N ARG A 146 4.18 16.19 2.63
CA ARG A 146 3.56 14.94 2.19
C ARG A 146 3.92 13.87 3.20
N ILE A 147 2.91 13.32 3.85
CA ILE A 147 3.04 12.29 4.88
C ILE A 147 2.57 10.98 4.29
N VAL A 148 3.45 9.98 4.33
CA VAL A 148 3.24 8.65 3.74
C VAL A 148 3.30 7.60 4.85
N ILE A 149 2.21 6.86 5.02
CA ILE A 149 2.14 5.73 5.95
C ILE A 149 2.34 4.43 5.16
N LEU A 150 3.35 3.66 5.55
CA LEU A 150 3.73 2.37 4.97
C LEU A 150 3.43 1.24 5.96
N PRO A 151 2.41 0.40 5.69
CA PRO A 151 2.07 -0.70 6.58
C PRO A 151 3.20 -1.74 6.72
N ALA A 152 3.52 -2.15 7.95
CA ALA A 152 4.60 -3.10 8.23
C ALA A 152 4.38 -4.49 7.61
N ALA A 153 3.12 -4.92 7.57
CA ALA A 153 2.70 -6.17 6.95
C ALA A 153 3.05 -6.22 5.45
N PHE A 154 3.07 -5.06 4.79
CA PHE A 154 3.50 -4.95 3.39
C PHE A 154 5.02 -5.10 3.25
N ILE A 155 5.81 -4.52 4.15
CA ILE A 155 7.28 -4.61 4.14
C ILE A 155 7.71 -6.07 4.32
N SER A 156 7.09 -6.77 5.28
CA SER A 156 7.42 -8.16 5.64
C SER A 156 7.09 -9.15 4.53
N ASN A 157 5.94 -8.99 3.86
CA ASN A 157 5.51 -9.92 2.80
C ASN A 157 6.29 -9.75 1.48
N ASN A 158 6.95 -8.60 1.28
CA ASN A 158 7.65 -8.28 0.03
C ASN A 158 9.18 -8.24 0.17
N ASN A 159 9.74 -8.64 1.32
CA ASN A 159 11.20 -8.60 1.57
C ASN A 159 11.83 -7.24 1.20
N LEU A 160 11.08 -6.15 1.43
CA LEU A 160 11.49 -4.82 1.00
C LEU A 160 12.57 -4.29 1.95
N ASN A 161 13.78 -4.17 1.43
CA ASN A 161 14.82 -3.39 2.09
C ASN A 161 14.46 -1.91 1.93
N VAL A 162 13.91 -1.30 2.98
CA VAL A 162 13.38 0.08 2.98
C VAL A 162 14.49 1.12 2.72
N ALA A 163 15.77 0.72 2.81
CA ALA A 163 16.91 1.55 2.43
C ALA A 163 17.07 1.75 0.91
N ASP A 164 16.50 0.86 0.08
CA ASP A 164 16.60 0.93 -1.38
C ASP A 164 15.35 1.55 -1.99
N TYR A 165 15.39 2.88 -2.20
CA TYR A 165 14.36 3.67 -2.89
C TYR A 165 13.89 3.03 -4.21
N ASN A 166 14.81 2.44 -4.96
CA ASN A 166 14.51 1.77 -6.24
C ASN A 166 13.64 0.51 -6.08
N MET A 167 13.74 -0.20 -4.96
CA MET A 167 12.86 -1.35 -4.67
C MET A 167 11.48 -0.88 -4.23
N LEU A 168 11.40 0.20 -3.45
CA LEU A 168 10.14 0.83 -3.07
C LEU A 168 9.38 1.27 -4.32
N VAL A 169 9.97 2.09 -5.19
CA VAL A 169 9.34 2.59 -6.43
C VAL A 169 8.89 1.45 -7.34
N LYS A 170 9.73 0.42 -7.56
CA LYS A 170 9.36 -0.74 -8.38
C LYS A 170 8.21 -1.56 -7.80
N SER A 171 8.09 -1.65 -6.47
CA SER A 171 6.96 -2.31 -5.81
C SER A 171 5.66 -1.50 -5.93
N LEU A 172 5.77 -0.17 -5.93
CA LEU A 172 4.66 0.78 -6.11
C LEU A 172 4.15 0.81 -7.55
N GLU A 173 5.04 0.74 -8.55
CA GLU A 173 4.68 0.70 -9.98
C GLU A 173 3.93 -0.58 -10.38
N MET A 174 4.12 -1.69 -9.66
CA MET A 174 3.42 -2.95 -9.95
C MET A 174 1.97 -3.00 -9.43
N LYS A 175 1.53 -2.03 -8.60
CA LYS A 175 0.15 -1.97 -8.10
C LYS A 175 -0.43 -0.56 -8.27
N ASN A 176 -1.27 -0.40 -9.29
CA ASN A 176 -2.02 0.80 -9.63
C ASN A 176 -2.48 1.61 -8.41
N ILE A 177 -1.87 2.77 -8.20
CA ILE A 177 -2.24 3.75 -7.18
C ILE A 177 -3.57 4.39 -7.60
N LYS A 178 -4.62 4.27 -6.76
CA LYS A 178 -5.78 5.16 -6.84
C LYS A 178 -5.47 6.41 -6.03
N LEU A 179 -5.28 7.52 -6.72
CA LEU A 179 -5.26 8.86 -6.13
C LEU A 179 -6.72 9.23 -5.80
N TYR A 180 -6.99 9.53 -4.53
CA TYR A 180 -8.26 10.09 -4.08
C TYR A 180 -8.18 11.61 -4.06
#